data_AF-A0A7C1J040-F1
#
_entry.id   AF-A0A7C1J040-F1
#
_cell.length_a   1.000
_cell.length_b   1.000
_cell.length_c   1.000
_cell.angle_alpha   90.00
_cell.angle_beta   90.00
_cell.angle_gamma   90.00
#
_symmetry.space_group_name_H-M   'P 1'
#
loop_
_entity.id
_entity.type
_entity.pdbx_description
1 polymer ?
#
loop_
_entity_poly.entity_id
_entity_poly.type
_entity_poly.pdbx_seq_one_letter_code
_entity_poly.pdbx_strand_id
1 'polypeptide(L)' 'MTAPDAILRAIDLVEERLHQSVTVAAMAEAAGYSLYHFCRVFSKYTRHTPYDYLMRRRMTLAATEVVMTHMSHPEF' A
#
# COMPACT_ATOMS: atom_id res chain seq x y z
N MET A 1 -4.68 -2.06 -21.12
CA MET A 1 -4.17 -1.92 -19.73
C MET A 1 -2.85 -2.67 -19.64
N THR A 2 -1.76 -1.96 -19.38
CA THR A 2 -0.42 -2.56 -19.29
C THR A 2 -0.16 -3.08 -17.88
N ALA A 3 0.86 -3.92 -17.71
CA ALA A 3 1.25 -4.40 -16.39
C ALA A 3 1.63 -3.26 -15.42
N PRO A 4 2.34 -2.18 -15.83
CA PRO A 4 2.53 -0.99 -15.02
C PRO A 4 1.22 -0.35 -14.53
N ASP A 5 0.24 -0.15 -15.43
CA ASP A 5 -1.06 0.45 -15.07
C ASP A 5 -1.81 -0.41 -14.03
N ALA A 6 -1.70 -1.72 -14.14
CA ALA A 6 -2.32 -2.65 -13.18
C ALA A 6 -1.68 -2.57 -11.79
N ILE A 7 -0.36 -2.39 -11.71
CA ILE A 7 0.35 -2.21 -10.43
C ILE A 7 0.04 -0.85 -9.82
N LEU A 8 -0.05 0.21 -10.62
CA LEU A 8 -0.45 1.54 -10.13
C LEU A 8 -1.83 1.52 -9.47
N ARG A 9 -2.84 0.89 -10.10
CA ARG A 9 -4.18 0.76 -9.49
C ARG A 9 -4.16 0.01 -8.16
N ALA A 10 -3.30 -0.99 -8.00
CA ALA A 10 -3.15 -1.70 -6.73
C ALA A 10 -2.48 -0.83 -5.66
N ILE A 11 -1.53 0.03 -6.06
CA ILE A 11 -0.91 1.01 -5.18
C ILE A 11 -1.93 2.07 -4.77
N ASP A 12 -2.69 2.63 -5.70
CA ASP A 12 -3.72 3.63 -5.43
C ASP A 12 -4.74 3.11 -4.41
N LEU A 13 -5.21 1.86 -4.58
CA LEU A 13 -6.09 1.21 -3.60
C LEU A 13 -5.48 1.17 -2.19
N VAL A 14 -4.19 0.84 -2.08
CA VAL A 14 -3.49 0.80 -0.79
C VAL A 14 -3.44 2.20 -0.19
N GLU A 15 -3.02 3.21 -0.96
CA GLU A 15 -2.86 4.58 -0.48
C GLU A 15 -4.18 5.20 -0.05
N GLU A 16 -5.28 4.97 -0.78
CA GLU A 16 -6.62 5.45 -0.45
C GLU A 16 -7.21 4.80 0.81
N ARG A 17 -6.78 3.56 1.12
CA ARG A 17 -7.38 2.73 2.18
C ARG A 17 -6.37 2.28 3.23
N LEU A 18 -5.28 3.03 3.41
CA LEU A 18 -4.18 2.70 4.31
C LEU A 18 -4.62 2.55 5.79
N HIS A 19 -5.62 3.34 6.21
CA HIS A 19 -6.24 3.27 7.54
C HIS A 19 -7.24 2.11 7.69
N GLN A 20 -7.57 1.42 6.60
CA GLN A 20 -8.51 0.29 6.57
C GLN A 20 -7.75 -1.02 6.37
N SER A 21 -8.42 -2.14 6.63
CA SER A 21 -7.89 -3.48 6.42
C SER A 21 -7.80 -3.84 4.92
N VAL A 22 -6.78 -3.32 4.22
CA VAL A 22 -6.42 -3.78 2.87
C VAL A 22 -5.72 -5.14 2.95
N THR A 23 -6.06 -6.04 2.03
CA THR A 23 -5.46 -7.37 1.88
C THR A 23 -4.74 -7.49 0.54
N VAL A 24 -3.77 -8.40 0.46
CA VAL A 24 -3.06 -8.68 -0.81
C VAL A 24 -4.01 -9.22 -1.89
N ALA A 25 -5.09 -9.91 -1.50
CA ALA A 25 -6.13 -10.36 -2.42
C ALA A 25 -6.89 -9.18 -3.04
N ALA A 26 -7.28 -8.18 -2.25
CA ALA A 26 -7.94 -6.98 -2.75
C ALA A 26 -7.04 -6.19 -3.72
N MET A 27 -5.73 -6.14 -3.44
CA MET A 27 -4.75 -5.54 -4.35
C MET A 27 -4.68 -6.27 -5.70
N ALA A 28 -4.72 -7.61 -5.67
CA ALA A 28 -4.72 -8.43 -6.88
C ALA A 28 -5.99 -8.25 -7.70
N GLU A 29 -7.16 -8.18 -7.04
CA GLU A 29 -8.45 -7.89 -7.67
C GLU A 29 -8.46 -6.52 -8.34
N ALA A 30 -7.97 -5.48 -7.66
CA ALA A 30 -7.83 -4.14 -8.25
C ALA A 30 -6.90 -4.14 -9.46
N ALA A 31 -5.80 -4.91 -9.43
CA ALA A 31 -4.90 -5.08 -10.56
C ALA A 31 -5.50 -5.94 -11.71
N GLY A 32 -6.59 -6.67 -11.47
CA GLY A 32 -7.18 -7.59 -12.45
C GLY A 32 -6.33 -8.85 -12.66
N TYR A 33 -5.60 -9.30 -11.63
CA TYR A 33 -4.75 -10.47 -11.66
C TYR A 33 -5.17 -11.51 -10.63
N SER A 34 -4.87 -12.78 -10.91
CA SER A 34 -4.87 -13.79 -9.86
C SER A 34 -3.82 -13.46 -8.81
N LEU A 35 -4.04 -13.87 -7.56
CA LEU A 35 -3.15 -13.60 -6.44
C LEU A 35 -1.68 -13.97 -6.73
N TYR A 36 -1.47 -15.17 -7.30
CA TYR A 36 -0.14 -15.66 -7.64
C TYR A 36 0.55 -14.81 -8.72
N HIS A 37 -0.17 -14.49 -9.80
CA HIS A 37 0.38 -13.66 -10.88
C HIS A 37 0.67 -12.25 -10.37
N PHE A 38 -0.24 -11.69 -9.58
CA PHE A 38 -0.09 -10.38 -8.95
C PHE A 38 1.18 -10.31 -8.10
N CYS A 39 1.39 -11.24 -7.17
CA CYS A 39 2.58 -11.23 -6.32
C CYS A 39 3.88 -11.21 -7.12
N ARG A 40 3.96 -11.98 -8.22
CA ARG A 40 5.14 -12.00 -9.10
C ARG A 40 5.34 -10.69 -9.85
N VAL A 41 4.28 -10.18 -10.46
CA VAL A 41 4.34 -8.95 -11.27
C VAL A 41 4.61 -7.75 -10.38
N PHE A 42 3.91 -7.63 -9.26
CA PHE A 42 4.09 -6.55 -8.29
C PHE A 42 5.54 -6.51 -7.79
N SER A 43 6.08 -7.64 -7.32
CA SER A 43 7.46 -7.70 -6.83
C SER A 43 8.50 -7.36 -7.91
N LYS A 44 8.22 -7.69 -9.17
CA LYS A 44 9.08 -7.30 -10.30
C LYS A 44 9.14 -5.78 -10.49
N TYR A 45 8.03 -5.07 -10.31
CA TYR A 45 7.95 -3.62 -10.51
C TYR A 45 8.32 -2.80 -9.27
N THR A 46 7.91 -3.24 -8.07
CA THR A 46 8.09 -2.48 -6.82
C THR A 46 9.32 -2.91 -6.01
N ARG A 47 9.96 -4.04 -6.40
CA ARG A 47 11.04 -4.72 -5.68
C ARG A 47 10.69 -5.17 -4.26
N HIS A 48 9.41 -5.20 -3.92
CA HIS A 48 8.90 -5.64 -2.63
C HIS A 48 7.71 -6.58 -2.85
N THR A 49 7.51 -7.52 -1.93
CA THR A 49 6.26 -8.28 -1.96
C THR A 49 5.08 -7.33 -1.67
N PRO A 50 3.85 -7.64 -2.13
CA PRO A 50 2.69 -6.80 -1.81
C PRO A 50 2.46 -6.63 -0.31
N TYR A 51 2.72 -7.69 0.47
CA TYR A 51 2.60 -7.66 1.93
C TYR A 51 3.64 -6.72 2.55
N ASP A 52 4.91 -6.82 2.13
CA ASP A 52 5.97 -5.94 2.63
C ASP A 52 5.70 -4.48 2.30
N TYR A 53 5.20 -4.20 1.08
CA TYR A 53 4.79 -2.87 0.68
C TYR A 53 3.71 -2.33 1.62
N LEU A 54 2.64 -3.09 1.84
CA LEU A 54 1.53 -2.70 2.71
C LEU A 54 2.00 -2.42 4.15
N MET A 55 2.84 -3.29 4.72
CA MET A 55 3.36 -3.11 6.08
C MET A 55 4.24 -1.85 6.20
N ARG A 56 5.12 -1.60 5.23
CA ARG A 56 5.97 -0.40 5.20
C ARG A 56 5.15 0.88 5.12
N ARG A 57 4.09 0.89 4.30
CA ARG A 57 3.20 2.05 4.19
C ARG A 57 2.44 2.29 5.50
N ARG A 58 1.92 1.23 6.15
CA ARG A 58 1.28 1.36 7.47
C ARG A 58 2.22 1.86 8.56
N MET A 59 3.46 1.37 8.60
CA MET A 59 4.47 1.88 9.55
C MET A 59 4.78 3.36 9.31
N THR A 60 4.91 3.76 8.04
CA THR A 60 5.17 5.16 7.67
C THR A 60 4.02 6.06 8.09
N LEU A 61 2.78 5.60 7.88
CA LEU A 61 1.58 6.32 8.27
C LEU A 61 1.49 6.49 9.80
N ALA A 62 1.65 5.39 10.54
CA ALA A 62 1.62 5.42 12.01
C ALA A 62 2.72 6.33 12.58
N ALA A 63 3.93 6.29 12.02
CA ALA A 63 5.00 7.20 12.41
C ALA A 63 4.64 8.67 12.14
N THR A 64 4.00 8.95 11.00
CA THR A 64 3.55 10.31 10.64
C THR A 64 2.45 10.80 11.58
N GLU A 65 1.48 9.95 11.92
CA GLU A 65 0.40 10.29 12.87
C GLU A 65 0.95 10.61 14.26
N VAL A 66 1.92 9.83 14.76
CA VAL A 66 2.57 10.10 16.05
C VAL A 66 3.32 11.43 16.03
N VAL A 67 4.06 11.72 14.96
CA VAL A 67 4.79 12.98 14.81
C VAL A 67 3.83 14.18 14.72
N MET A 68 2.72 14.07 13.98
CA MET A 68 1.72 15.14 13.87
C MET A 68 0.93 15.36 15.18
N THR A 69 0.64 14.27 15.91
CA THR A 69 -0.02 14.36 17.22
C THR A 69 0.87 15.10 18.22
N HIS A 70 2.20 14.92 18.14
CA HIS A 70 3.15 15.61 19.01
C HIS A 70 3.43 17.07 18.59
N MET A 71 3.10 17.47 17.35
CA MET A 71 3.23 18.85 16.86
C MET A 71 1.93 19.67 17.02
N SER A 72 0.84 19.03 17.44
CA SER A 72 -0.46 19.67 17.70
C SER A 72 -0.66 20.11 19.16
N HIS A 73 0.38 19.97 19.98
CA HIS A 73 0.51 20.71 21.24
C HIS A 73 1.75 21.62 21.14
N PRO A 74 1.66 22.76 20.43
CA PRO A 74 2.43 23.92 20.84
C PRO A 74 1.85 24.35 22.19
N GLU A 75 2.46 23.85 23.25
CA GLU A 75 2.20 24.22 24.62
C GLU A 75 2.12 25.74 24.81
N PHE A 76 0.93 26.22 25.22
CA PHE A 76 0.74 27.28 26.21
C PHE A 76 -0.54 27.00 26.99
#